data_AF-A0A1Y2BH63-F1
#
_entry.id   AF-A0A1Y2BH63-F1
#
_cell.length_a   1.000
_cell.length_b   1.000
_cell.length_c   1.000
_cell.angle_alpha   90.00
_cell.angle_beta   90.00
_cell.angle_gamma   90.00
#
_symmetry.space_group_name_H-M   'P 1'
#
loop_
_entity.id
_entity.type
_entity.pdbx_description
1 polymer ?
#
loop_
_entity_poly.entity_id
_entity_poly.type
_entity_poly.pdbx_seq_one_letter_code
_entity_poly.pdbx_strand_id
1 'polypeptide(L)'
;MLARMTSAFGGGGGGGGMGLGGAFMGVQVELQQLKSAPVLNPHFHMVDKYLDCLNRLMDALITTQGPAMGVKTWLIEVQTLTRLVQKRAFQRLPLTPQERMAILNFANYWRQNVSAPYFMGRPEAQIVLIALSELATR
;
A
#
# COMPACT_ATOMS: atom_id res chain seq x y z
N MET A 1 -38.22 -4.34 44.47
CA MET A 1 -38.58 -5.57 43.73
C MET A 1 -38.20 -5.38 42.27
N LEU A 2 -37.16 -6.11 41.85
CA LEU A 2 -36.74 -6.27 40.46
C LEU A 2 -37.82 -7.01 39.65
N ALA A 3 -37.95 -6.69 38.37
CA ALA A 3 -37.91 -7.65 37.25
C ALA A 3 -38.50 -7.01 35.99
N ARG A 4 -37.64 -6.68 35.02
CA ARG A 4 -38.05 -6.59 33.61
C ARG A 4 -37.25 -7.61 32.82
N MET A 5 -37.97 -8.64 32.41
CA MET A 5 -37.92 -9.29 31.10
C MET A 5 -36.54 -9.42 30.45
N THR A 6 -35.91 -10.58 30.65
CA THR A 6 -34.91 -11.10 29.75
C THR A 6 -35.61 -11.74 28.55
N SER A 7 -35.36 -11.16 27.38
CA SER A 7 -35.71 -11.70 26.06
C SER A 7 -34.94 -12.98 25.74
N ALA A 8 -35.63 -13.91 25.10
CA ALA A 8 -35.07 -15.07 24.41
C ALA A 8 -34.30 -14.65 23.15
N PHE A 9 -33.10 -15.24 22.96
CA PHE A 9 -32.43 -15.49 21.68
C PHE A 9 -31.25 -16.42 22.06
N GLY A 10 -31.17 -17.70 21.71
CA GLY A 10 -31.51 -18.32 20.43
C GLY A 10 -30.29 -18.20 19.51
N GLY A 11 -29.57 -19.30 19.30
CA GLY A 11 -28.68 -19.44 18.14
C GLY A 11 -27.20 -19.58 18.47
N GLY A 12 -26.72 -20.83 18.38
CA GLY A 12 -25.32 -21.08 18.08
C GLY A 12 -24.92 -20.47 16.73
N GLY A 13 -23.63 -20.22 16.58
CA GLY A 13 -23.07 -19.67 15.36
C GLY A 13 -21.55 -19.71 15.42
N GLY A 14 -20.99 -20.89 15.15
CA GLY A 14 -19.64 -20.95 14.62
C GLY A 14 -19.60 -20.15 13.32
N GLY A 15 -18.87 -19.05 13.34
CA GLY A 15 -18.61 -18.22 12.17
C GLY A 15 -17.14 -17.86 12.19
N GLY A 16 -16.37 -18.51 11.34
CA GLY A 16 -14.94 -18.25 11.20
C GLY A 16 -14.69 -16.77 10.97
N GLY A 17 -13.85 -16.18 11.82
CA GLY A 17 -13.26 -14.86 11.61
C GLY A 17 -12.26 -14.89 10.45
N MET A 18 -12.71 -15.20 9.24
CA MET A 18 -12.00 -14.87 8.01
C MET A 18 -12.52 -13.51 7.52
N GLY A 19 -12.13 -12.45 8.22
CA GLY A 19 -12.52 -11.10 7.85
C GLY A 19 -11.42 -10.13 8.24
N LEU A 20 -10.88 -9.41 7.26
CA LEU A 20 -9.91 -8.31 7.40
C LEU A 20 -8.46 -8.71 7.71
N GLY A 21 -8.20 -9.58 8.70
CA GLY A 21 -6.82 -10.00 9.02
C GLY A 21 -6.12 -10.77 7.89
N GLY A 22 -6.87 -11.60 7.16
CA GLY A 22 -6.36 -12.37 6.02
C GLY A 22 -6.03 -11.52 4.79
N ALA A 23 -6.77 -10.44 4.55
CA ALA A 23 -6.51 -9.53 3.42
C ALA A 23 -5.22 -8.72 3.65
N PHE A 24 -5.02 -8.22 4.87
CA PHE A 24 -3.77 -7.57 5.27
C PHE A 24 -2.57 -8.52 5.14
N MET A 25 -2.67 -9.73 5.70
CA MET A 25 -1.62 -10.75 5.59
C MET A 25 -1.33 -11.13 4.12
N GLY A 26 -2.37 -11.29 3.29
CA GLY A 26 -2.22 -11.62 1.87
C GLY A 26 -1.44 -10.57 1.09
N VAL A 27 -1.79 -9.29 1.25
CA VAL A 27 -1.09 -8.17 0.59
C VAL A 27 0.34 -8.06 1.11
N GLN A 28 0.57 -8.30 2.41
CA GLN A 28 1.90 -8.21 2.99
C GLN A 28 2.82 -9.34 2.52
N VAL A 29 2.31 -10.57 2.36
CA VAL A 29 3.07 -11.68 1.77
C VAL A 29 3.41 -11.40 0.31
N GLU A 30 2.45 -10.91 -0.48
CA GLU A 30 2.68 -10.53 -1.89
C GLU A 30 3.75 -9.43 -2.01
N LEU A 31 3.69 -8.42 -1.14
CA LEU A 31 4.70 -7.36 -1.08
C LEU A 31 6.09 -7.90 -0.74
N GLN A 32 6.20 -8.83 0.21
CA GLN A 32 7.49 -9.44 0.56
C GLN A 32 8.08 -10.24 -0.62
N GLN A 33 7.26 -10.92 -1.41
CA GLN A 33 7.72 -11.61 -2.62
C GLN A 33 8.22 -10.62 -3.68
N LEU A 34 7.53 -9.49 -3.86
CA LEU A 34 7.98 -8.45 -4.80
C LEU A 34 9.25 -7.74 -4.31
N LYS A 35 9.45 -7.61 -2.99
CA LYS A 35 10.68 -7.06 -2.39
C LYS A 35 11.89 -7.98 -2.53
N SER A 36 11.67 -9.29 -2.49
CA SER A 36 12.73 -10.29 -2.65
C SER A 36 13.06 -10.56 -4.13
N ALA A 37 12.19 -10.13 -5.06
CA ALA A 37 12.42 -10.30 -6.49
C ALA A 37 13.69 -9.56 -6.94
N PRO A 38 14.64 -10.25 -7.59
CA PRO A 38 15.83 -9.60 -8.12
C PRO A 38 15.41 -8.67 -9.28
N VAL A 39 15.65 -7.37 -9.08
CA VAL A 39 15.70 -6.35 -10.15
C VAL A 39 14.35 -5.89 -10.72
N LEU A 40 13.20 -6.17 -10.06
CA LEU A 40 11.86 -5.73 -10.51
C LEU A 40 11.69 -5.81 -12.04
N ASN A 41 11.77 -7.03 -12.57
CA ASN A 41 11.97 -7.26 -13.99
C ASN A 41 10.81 -6.67 -14.84
N PRO A 42 11.11 -5.81 -15.83
CA PRO A 42 10.09 -5.18 -16.66
C PRO A 42 9.26 -6.15 -17.50
N HIS A 43 9.81 -7.30 -17.89
CA HIS A 43 9.08 -8.31 -18.67
C HIS A 43 7.88 -8.90 -17.93
N PHE A 44 7.85 -8.78 -16.60
CA PHE A 44 6.79 -9.31 -15.75
C PHE A 44 5.92 -8.21 -15.11
N HIS A 45 6.06 -6.96 -15.56
CA HIS A 45 5.31 -5.82 -15.03
C HIS A 45 5.40 -5.70 -13.50
N MET A 46 6.58 -5.98 -12.93
CA MET A 46 6.74 -6.07 -11.46
C MET A 46 6.53 -4.74 -10.76
N VAL A 47 6.89 -3.62 -11.40
CA VAL A 47 6.63 -2.28 -10.85
C VAL A 47 5.13 -2.02 -10.77
N ASP A 48 4.38 -2.32 -11.82
CA ASP A 48 2.92 -2.14 -11.85
C ASP A 48 2.25 -2.96 -10.73
N LYS A 49 2.64 -4.23 -10.60
CA LYS A 49 2.16 -5.10 -9.51
C LYS A 49 2.52 -4.57 -8.12
N TYR A 50 3.70 -3.99 -7.95
CA TYR A 50 4.11 -3.39 -6.68
C TYR A 50 3.24 -2.17 -6.35
N LEU A 51 2.96 -1.30 -7.33
CA LEU A 51 2.07 -0.16 -7.16
C LEU A 51 0.64 -0.60 -6.80
N ASP A 52 0.12 -1.65 -7.44
CA ASP A 52 -1.18 -2.23 -7.11
C ASP A 52 -1.22 -2.82 -5.69
N CYS A 53 -0.14 -3.48 -5.26
CA CYS A 53 0.02 -3.91 -3.88
C CYS A 53 0.01 -2.73 -2.91
N LEU A 54 0.74 -1.65 -3.21
CA LEU A 54 0.76 -0.45 -2.38
C LEU A 54 -0.62 0.21 -2.28
N ASN A 55 -1.39 0.26 -3.37
CA ASN A 55 -2.75 0.78 -3.37
C ASN A 55 -3.65 -0.01 -2.40
N ARG A 56 -3.66 -1.34 -2.51
CA ARG A 56 -4.44 -2.22 -1.61
C ARG A 56 -3.94 -2.19 -0.16
N LEU A 57 -2.63 -2.02 0.02
CA LEU A 57 -2.00 -2.02 1.34
C LEU A 57 -2.43 -0.83 2.19
N MET A 58 -2.67 0.34 1.59
CA MET A 58 -3.04 1.54 2.33
C MET A 58 -4.30 1.31 3.19
N ASP A 59 -5.39 0.87 2.57
CA ASP A 59 -6.66 0.69 3.27
C ASP A 59 -6.56 -0.39 4.36
N ALA A 60 -5.81 -1.46 4.06
CA ALA A 60 -5.53 -2.52 5.02
C ALA A 60 -4.73 -1.99 6.22
N LEU A 61 -3.72 -1.14 6.00
CA LEU A 61 -2.91 -0.53 7.04
C LEU A 61 -3.69 0.46 7.90
N ILE A 62 -4.52 1.30 7.30
CA ILE A 62 -5.35 2.25 8.05
C ILE A 62 -6.35 1.50 8.93
N THR A 63 -6.96 0.43 8.41
CA THR A 63 -7.93 -0.37 9.16
C THR A 63 -7.28 -1.12 10.33
N THR A 64 -6.05 -1.61 10.16
CA THR A 64 -5.37 -2.45 11.17
C THR A 64 -4.54 -1.65 12.19
N GLN A 65 -3.88 -0.58 11.76
CA GLN A 65 -2.93 0.20 12.57
C GLN A 65 -3.44 1.60 12.91
N GLY A 66 -4.57 2.01 12.33
CA GLY A 66 -5.10 3.36 12.42
C GLY A 66 -4.47 4.31 11.39
N PRO A 67 -5.09 5.49 11.14
CA PRO A 67 -4.70 6.39 10.05
C PRO A 67 -3.24 6.86 10.10
N ALA A 68 -2.78 7.34 11.26
CA ALA A 68 -1.45 7.94 11.37
C ALA A 68 -0.32 6.91 11.21
N MET A 69 -0.44 5.75 11.85
CA MET A 69 0.56 4.68 11.76
C MET A 69 0.48 3.95 10.41
N GLY A 70 -0.72 3.72 9.89
CA GLY A 70 -0.91 3.07 8.60
C GLY A 70 -0.28 3.85 7.46
N VAL A 71 -0.50 5.17 7.39
CA VAL A 71 0.13 6.04 6.39
C VAL A 71 1.66 6.05 6.53
N LYS A 72 2.17 6.11 7.77
CA LYS A 72 3.64 6.06 8.01
C LYS A 72 4.24 4.75 7.49
N THR A 73 3.63 3.60 7.81
CA THR A 73 4.09 2.29 7.34
C THR A 73 4.03 2.20 5.82
N TRP A 74 2.96 2.73 5.21
CA TRP A 74 2.81 2.78 3.76
C TRP A 74 3.91 3.62 3.09
N LEU A 75 4.24 4.79 3.62
CA LEU A 75 5.30 5.65 3.09
C LEU A 75 6.68 4.96 3.12
N ILE A 76 6.96 4.13 4.13
CA ILE A 76 8.19 3.32 4.18
C ILE A 76 8.23 2.31 3.02
N GLU A 77 7.10 1.71 2.68
CA GLU A 77 7.03 0.77 1.56
C GLU A 77 7.15 1.48 0.20
N VAL A 78 6.61 2.71 0.07
CA VAL A 78 6.85 3.56 -1.11
C VAL A 78 8.32 3.91 -1.25
N GLN A 79 8.99 4.31 -0.15
CA GLN A 79 10.44 4.56 -0.16
C GLN A 79 11.24 3.31 -0.53
N THR A 80 10.78 2.13 -0.12
CA THR A 80 11.40 0.86 -0.48
C THR A 80 11.31 0.62 -1.98
N LEU A 81 10.14 0.85 -2.59
CA LEU A 81 10.00 0.83 -4.05
C LEU A 81 10.97 1.80 -4.71
N THR A 82 11.06 3.05 -4.25
CA THR A 82 12.02 4.03 -4.79
C THR A 82 13.45 3.49 -4.80
N ARG A 83 13.91 2.86 -3.71
CA ARG A 83 15.25 2.25 -3.65
C ARG A 83 15.43 1.09 -4.63
N LEU A 84 14.41 0.25 -4.78
CA LEU A 84 14.46 -0.89 -5.72
C LEU A 84 14.55 -0.40 -7.17
N VAL A 85 13.77 0.63 -7.52
CA VAL A 85 13.82 1.22 -8.86
C VAL A 85 15.14 1.97 -9.10
N GLN A 86 15.66 2.69 -8.09
CA GLN A 86 17.01 3.28 -8.16
C GLN A 86 18.08 2.21 -8.42
N LYS A 87 18.05 1.11 -7.66
CA LYS A 87 18.98 0.00 -7.83
C LYS A 87 18.92 -0.60 -9.25
N ARG A 88 17.72 -0.76 -9.79
CA ARG A 88 17.51 -1.21 -11.18
C ARG A 88 18.11 -0.24 -12.20
N ALA A 89 17.94 1.08 -11.99
CA ALA A 89 18.57 2.09 -12.83
C ALA A 89 20.11 2.00 -12.79
N PHE A 90 20.71 1.78 -11.61
CA PHE A 90 22.16 1.55 -11.48
C PHE A 90 22.65 0.28 -12.17
N GLN A 91 21.79 -0.73 -12.29
CA GLN A 91 22.06 -1.96 -13.05
C GLN A 91 21.85 -1.81 -14.56
N ARG A 92 21.70 -0.56 -15.06
CA ARG A 92 21.51 -0.22 -16.48
C ARG A 92 20.26 -0.82 -17.10
N LEU A 93 19.23 -1.08 -16.29
CA LEU A 93 17.92 -1.51 -16.74
C LEU A 93 16.94 -0.35 -16.57
N PRO A 94 16.74 0.50 -17.59
CA PRO A 94 15.87 1.65 -17.46
C PRO A 94 14.41 1.22 -17.22
N LEU A 95 13.63 2.10 -16.59
CA LEU A 95 12.18 1.96 -16.53
C LEU A 95 11.58 2.01 -17.94
N THR A 96 10.60 1.15 -18.21
CA THR A 96 9.86 1.21 -19.46
C THR A 96 8.93 2.43 -19.48
N PRO A 97 8.51 2.94 -20.66
CA PRO A 97 7.56 4.06 -20.74
C PRO A 97 6.26 3.79 -19.97
N GLN A 98 5.78 2.54 -19.98
CA GLN A 98 4.59 2.13 -19.25
C GLN A 98 4.79 2.26 -17.73
N GLU A 99 5.88 1.72 -17.19
CA GLU A 99 6.18 1.79 -15.75
C GLU A 99 6.34 3.26 -15.28
N ARG A 100 6.98 4.10 -16.11
CA ARG A 100 7.11 5.55 -15.83
C ARG A 100 5.74 6.20 -15.70
N MET A 101 4.85 5.93 -16.65
CA MET A 101 3.48 6.48 -16.63
C MET A 101 2.71 5.98 -15.41
N ALA A 102 2.83 4.70 -15.06
CA ALA A 102 2.19 4.12 -13.87
C ALA A 102 2.67 4.80 -12.58
N ILE A 103 3.99 4.99 -12.43
CA ILE A 103 4.57 5.67 -11.28
C ILE A 103 4.08 7.12 -11.17
N LEU A 104 4.06 7.86 -12.29
CA LEU A 104 3.62 9.26 -12.31
C LEU A 104 2.14 9.39 -11.94
N ASN A 105 1.29 8.52 -12.50
CA ASN A 105 -0.14 8.49 -12.19
C ASN A 105 -0.38 8.16 -10.72
N PHE A 106 0.33 7.16 -10.18
CA PHE A 106 0.27 6.78 -8.78
C PHE A 106 0.68 7.93 -7.85
N ALA A 107 1.81 8.58 -8.11
CA ALA A 107 2.30 9.67 -7.29
C ALA A 107 1.34 10.87 -7.32
N ASN A 108 0.85 11.24 -8.50
CA ASN A 108 -0.10 12.35 -8.66
C ASN A 108 -1.42 12.07 -7.95
N TYR A 109 -1.96 10.86 -8.08
CA TYR A 109 -3.17 10.44 -7.39
C TYR A 109 -3.02 10.58 -5.88
N TRP A 110 -1.99 9.97 -5.28
CA TRP A 110 -1.82 9.98 -3.83
C TRP A 110 -1.50 11.37 -3.27
N ARG A 111 -0.82 12.23 -4.02
CA ARG A 111 -0.55 13.62 -3.59
C ARG A 111 -1.82 14.46 -3.46
N GLN A 112 -2.86 14.15 -4.23
CA GLN A 112 -4.15 14.84 -4.18
C GLN A 112 -5.05 14.35 -3.04
N ASN A 113 -4.76 13.19 -2.45
CA ASN A 113 -5.54 12.57 -1.37
C ASN A 113 -5.25 13.20 0.02
N VAL A 114 -5.53 14.50 0.15
CA VAL A 114 -5.24 15.29 1.36
C VAL A 114 -6.31 15.16 2.46
N SER A 115 -7.45 14.55 2.16
CA SER A 115 -8.55 14.35 3.10
C SER A 115 -8.29 13.20 4.08
N ALA A 116 -9.03 13.19 5.18
CA ALA A 116 -9.13 12.01 6.04
C ALA A 116 -9.64 10.81 5.22
N PRO A 117 -9.16 9.57 5.48
CA PRO A 117 -8.23 9.18 6.54
C PRO A 117 -6.73 9.28 6.17
N TYR A 118 -6.39 9.57 4.91
CA TYR A 118 -5.01 9.47 4.41
C TYR A 118 -4.13 10.68 4.75
N PHE A 119 -4.71 11.88 4.79
CA PHE A 119 -4.02 13.13 5.14
C PHE A 119 -2.68 13.33 4.41
N MET A 120 -2.62 13.07 3.10
CA MET A 120 -1.39 13.16 2.28
C MET A 120 -0.87 14.59 2.07
N GLY A 121 -1.54 15.61 2.62
CA GLY A 121 -1.08 17.00 2.57
C GLY A 121 0.16 17.27 3.44
N ARG A 122 0.59 16.31 4.26
CA ARG A 122 1.76 16.44 5.13
C ARG A 122 3.06 16.52 4.30
N PRO A 123 4.04 17.34 4.73
CA PRO A 123 5.28 17.53 3.97
C PRO A 123 6.06 16.23 3.76
N GLU A 124 6.04 15.30 4.74
CA GLU A 124 6.76 14.03 4.64
C GLU A 124 6.19 13.15 3.52
N ALA A 125 4.86 13.09 3.39
CA ALA A 125 4.20 12.33 2.34
C ALA A 125 4.48 12.94 0.96
N GLN A 126 4.40 14.27 0.85
CA GLN A 126 4.67 14.99 -0.39
C GLN A 126 6.11 14.77 -0.87
N ILE A 127 7.10 14.86 0.02
CA ILE A 127 8.51 14.65 -0.34
C ILE A 127 8.74 13.25 -0.90
N VAL A 128 8.17 12.21 -0.27
CA VAL A 128 8.31 10.82 -0.72
C VAL A 128 7.70 10.62 -2.11
N LEU A 129 6.49 11.15 -2.33
CA LEU A 129 5.78 11.00 -3.61
C LEU A 129 6.44 11.82 -4.72
N ILE A 130 6.92 13.03 -4.41
CA ILE A 130 7.69 13.86 -5.36
C ILE A 130 8.98 13.14 -5.76
N ALA A 131 9.74 12.62 -4.80
CA ALA A 131 10.97 11.90 -5.06
C ALA A 131 10.76 10.67 -5.95
N LEU A 132 9.65 9.95 -5.75
CA LEU A 132 9.27 8.83 -6.61
C LEU A 132 8.94 9.30 -8.05
N SER A 133 8.16 10.38 -8.20
CA SER A 133 7.85 10.92 -9.53
C SER A 133 9.08 11.45 -10.27
N GLU A 134 10.01 12.12 -9.57
CA GLU A 134 11.27 12.62 -10.15
C GLU A 134 12.17 11.50 -10.66
N LEU A 135 12.05 10.30 -10.08
CA LEU A 135 12.76 9.15 -10.58
C LEU A 135 12.16 8.64 -11.90
N ALA A 136 10.84 8.71 -12.04
CA ALA A 136 10.12 8.27 -13.23
C ALA A 136 10.23 9.26 -14.42
N THR A 137 10.60 10.52 -14.18
CA THR A 137 10.83 11.53 -15.24
C THR A 137 12.24 11.47 -15.85
N ARG A 138 13.22 10.87 -15.17
CA ARG A 138 14.63 10.78 -15.61
C ARG A 138 14.94 9.50 -16.39
#